data_AF-A0A834D3T8-F1
#
_entry.id   AF-A0A834D3T8-F1
#
_cell.length_a   1.000
_cell.length_b   1.000
_cell.length_c   1.000
_cell.angle_alpha   90.00
_cell.angle_beta   90.00
_cell.angle_gamma   90.00
#
_symmetry.space_group_name_H-M   'P 1'
#
loop_
_entity.id
_entity.type
_entity.pdbx_description
1 polymer ?
#
loop_
_entity_poly.entity_id
_entity_poly.type
_entity_poly.pdbx_seq_one_letter_code
_entity_poly.pdbx_strand_id
1 'polypeptide(L)'
;MYRYEKALPGIDIFVCTADPVVEPPALVINTVLSVLAYDYPPQKLAVYLSDDGGSDLTFYAMLEASRFAKTWLPFCKKFKVEPRSPEAYFRTAAEPHGDPVMANDWSSVKKAYENMKQRVETVTKLGQIPEEIRKEHKGFSEWNLVANRRDHQTILQILIDGKDPTALDMEGQSLPTLVYLAREKRPQYHHNFKAGAMNALIRVSSRISNGPIILNLDCDMYSSDSETVRDALCFFMDEEKGHEVGYVQFPYTFENLSKNDLYGGSLNVIMKVTTNQLTTS
;
A
#
# COMPACT_ATOMS: atom_id res chain seq x y z
N MET A 1 -24.27 9.31 -3.58
CA MET A 1 -23.13 8.38 -3.75
C MET A 1 -23.49 6.90 -3.54
N TYR A 2 -24.37 6.51 -2.61
CA TYR A 2 -24.78 5.10 -2.37
C TYR A 2 -25.44 4.34 -3.54
N ARG A 3 -25.80 4.99 -4.65
CA ARG A 3 -26.50 4.36 -5.78
C ARG A 3 -25.63 3.38 -6.60
N TYR A 4 -24.31 3.36 -6.39
CA TYR A 4 -23.37 2.64 -7.26
C TYR A 4 -22.46 1.61 -6.58
N GLU A 5 -22.61 1.26 -5.29
CA GLU A 5 -21.69 0.29 -4.64
C GLU A 5 -21.54 -1.04 -5.42
N LYS A 6 -22.65 -1.55 -5.98
CA LYS A 6 -22.63 -2.73 -6.85
C LYS A 6 -21.97 -2.48 -8.21
N ALA A 7 -22.04 -1.26 -8.73
CA ALA A 7 -21.49 -0.83 -10.02
C ALA A 7 -20.03 -0.34 -9.96
N LEU A 8 -19.44 -0.20 -8.77
CA LEU A 8 -18.04 0.21 -8.61
C LEU A 8 -17.09 -0.73 -9.39
N PRO A 9 -16.11 -0.23 -10.14
CA PRO A 9 -15.14 -1.06 -10.86
C PRO A 9 -14.11 -1.72 -9.93
N GLY A 10 -13.34 -2.68 -10.44
CA GLY A 10 -12.14 -3.14 -9.74
C GLY A 10 -11.02 -2.09 -9.78
N ILE A 11 -10.25 -1.97 -8.70
CA ILE A 11 -9.13 -1.04 -8.58
C ILE A 11 -7.87 -1.83 -8.24
N ASP A 12 -6.83 -1.63 -9.03
CA ASP A 12 -5.48 -2.13 -8.74
C ASP A 12 -4.61 -0.98 -8.25
N ILE A 13 -4.01 -1.13 -7.07
CA ILE A 13 -3.12 -0.14 -6.48
C ILE A 13 -1.69 -0.65 -6.56
N PHE A 14 -0.82 0.10 -7.20
CA PHE A 14 0.59 -0.23 -7.37
C PHE A 14 1.45 0.63 -6.46
N VAL A 15 2.20 -0.02 -5.59
CA VAL A 15 3.23 0.58 -4.74
C VAL A 15 4.59 0.08 -5.24
N CYS A 16 5.51 0.98 -5.53
CA CYS A 16 6.87 0.61 -5.93
C CYS A 16 7.86 0.91 -4.81
N THR A 17 8.80 0.00 -4.57
CA THR A 17 9.96 0.23 -3.70
C THR A 17 11.25 -0.21 -4.40
N ALA A 18 12.34 0.50 -4.15
CA ALA A 18 13.64 0.34 -4.79
C ALA A 18 14.59 -0.59 -4.01
N ASP A 19 14.79 -0.35 -2.70
CA ASP A 19 15.74 -1.10 -1.87
C ASP A 19 15.49 -0.82 -0.37
N PRO A 20 15.56 -1.85 0.51
CA PRO A 20 15.26 -1.71 1.94
C PRO A 20 16.20 -0.78 2.72
N VAL A 21 17.37 -0.42 2.17
CA VAL A 21 18.30 0.52 2.81
C VAL A 21 17.84 1.97 2.60
N VAL A 22 17.40 2.30 1.39
CA VAL A 22 16.95 3.65 1.03
C VAL A 22 15.49 3.86 1.47
N GLU A 23 14.68 2.82 1.34
CA GLU A 23 13.26 2.82 1.65
C GLU A 23 13.00 1.72 2.70
N PRO A 24 13.10 2.05 4.00
CA PRO A 24 13.00 1.05 5.06
C PRO A 24 11.70 0.24 4.96
N PRO A 25 11.72 -1.09 5.15
CA PRO A 25 10.52 -1.92 5.05
C PRO A 25 9.36 -1.45 5.96
N ALA A 26 9.69 -0.88 7.13
CA ALA A 26 8.71 -0.28 8.03
C ALA A 26 7.97 0.92 7.40
N LEU A 27 8.63 1.73 6.58
CA LEU A 27 7.99 2.84 5.85
C LEU A 27 7.05 2.29 4.77
N VAL A 28 7.54 1.32 3.98
CA VAL A 28 6.77 0.70 2.88
C VAL A 28 5.45 0.09 3.38
N ILE A 29 5.48 -0.65 4.50
CA ILE A 29 4.27 -1.30 5.01
C ILE A 29 3.22 -0.32 5.53
N ASN A 30 3.60 0.86 6.01
CA ASN A 30 2.62 1.86 6.45
C ASN A 30 1.83 2.42 5.25
N THR A 31 2.51 2.62 4.12
CA THR A 31 1.89 2.98 2.84
C THR A 31 0.94 1.88 2.35
N VAL A 32 1.40 0.63 2.35
CA VAL A 32 0.57 -0.52 1.95
C VAL A 32 -0.67 -0.67 2.85
N LEU A 33 -0.51 -0.56 4.17
CA LEU A 33 -1.62 -0.63 5.12
C LEU A 33 -2.61 0.53 4.98
N SER A 34 -2.12 1.72 4.61
CA SER A 34 -2.97 2.88 4.32
C SER A 34 -3.90 2.60 3.14
N VAL A 35 -3.36 2.09 2.03
CA VAL A 35 -4.15 1.86 0.81
C VAL A 35 -4.99 0.59 0.87
N LEU A 36 -4.61 -0.40 1.68
CA LEU A 36 -5.47 -1.56 1.98
C LEU A 36 -6.73 -1.15 2.77
N ALA A 37 -6.67 -0.03 3.50
CA ALA A 37 -7.75 0.47 4.35
C ALA A 37 -8.60 1.58 3.69
N TYR A 38 -8.56 1.71 2.35
CA TYR A 38 -9.50 2.56 1.62
C TYR A 38 -10.96 2.15 1.89
N ASP A 39 -11.89 3.12 1.88
CA ASP A 39 -13.32 2.82 1.97
C ASP A 39 -13.84 2.29 0.63
N TYR A 40 -13.48 1.06 0.30
CA TYR A 40 -13.83 0.40 -0.95
C TYR A 40 -14.24 -1.05 -0.70
N PRO A 41 -15.14 -1.65 -1.52
CA PRO A 41 -15.46 -3.06 -1.40
C PRO A 41 -14.18 -3.93 -1.48
N PRO A 42 -13.86 -4.75 -0.46
CA PRO A 42 -12.60 -5.50 -0.41
C PRO A 42 -12.38 -6.40 -1.63
N GLN A 43 -13.44 -7.01 -2.17
CA GLN A 43 -13.37 -7.90 -3.33
C GLN A 43 -13.08 -7.16 -4.64
N LYS A 44 -13.13 -5.82 -4.64
CA LYS A 44 -12.86 -4.96 -5.79
C LYS A 44 -11.55 -4.17 -5.63
N LEU A 45 -10.81 -4.39 -4.54
CA LEU A 45 -9.56 -3.70 -4.24
C LEU A 45 -8.41 -4.71 -4.22
N ALA A 46 -7.37 -4.45 -4.98
CA ALA A 46 -6.15 -5.25 -4.97
C ALA A 46 -4.93 -4.34 -4.86
N VAL A 47 -4.02 -4.64 -3.92
CA VAL A 47 -2.80 -3.88 -3.67
C VAL A 47 -1.60 -4.75 -4.06
N TYR A 48 -0.70 -4.16 -4.84
CA TYR A 48 0.51 -4.79 -5.34
C TYR A 48 1.73 -4.00 -4.92
N LEU A 49 2.66 -4.65 -4.21
CA LEU A 49 3.99 -4.11 -3.98
C LEU A 49 4.95 -4.67 -5.03
N SER A 50 5.57 -3.80 -5.82
CA SER A 50 6.74 -4.15 -6.63
C SER A 50 8.03 -3.79 -5.88
N ASP A 51 8.79 -4.80 -5.50
CA ASP A 51 10.11 -4.66 -4.88
C ASP A 51 11.20 -4.82 -5.94
N ASP A 52 11.82 -3.71 -6.34
CA ASP A 52 12.94 -3.71 -7.28
C ASP A 52 14.23 -4.22 -6.61
N GLY A 53 14.30 -4.23 -5.27
CA GLY A 53 15.44 -4.77 -4.52
C GLY A 53 15.41 -6.29 -4.38
N GLY A 54 14.22 -6.90 -4.49
CA GLY A 54 14.01 -8.33 -4.32
C GLY A 54 14.45 -8.82 -2.93
N SER A 55 14.22 -8.03 -1.88
CA SER A 55 14.72 -8.30 -0.54
C SER A 55 13.76 -9.18 0.25
N ASP A 56 14.29 -10.20 0.91
CA ASP A 56 13.53 -11.03 1.85
C ASP A 56 13.06 -10.22 3.06
N LEU A 57 13.78 -9.17 3.46
CA LEU A 57 13.38 -8.22 4.51
C LEU A 57 12.09 -7.47 4.14
N THR A 58 11.99 -6.99 2.89
CA THR A 58 10.78 -6.34 2.39
C THR A 58 9.62 -7.33 2.32
N PHE A 59 9.88 -8.56 1.87
CA PHE A 59 8.86 -9.62 1.87
C PHE A 59 8.40 -9.98 3.30
N TYR A 60 9.32 -10.08 4.25
CA TYR A 60 8.99 -10.29 5.67
C TYR A 60 8.12 -9.18 6.22
N ALA A 61 8.44 -7.91 5.94
CA ALA A 61 7.63 -6.79 6.35
C ALA A 61 6.22 -6.87 5.77
N MET A 62 6.08 -7.24 4.49
CA MET A 62 4.77 -7.46 3.86
C MET A 62 3.98 -8.61 4.49
N LEU A 63 4.65 -9.70 4.88
CA LEU A 63 4.03 -10.80 5.62
C LEU A 63 3.52 -10.31 6.99
N GLU A 64 4.31 -9.55 7.73
CA GLU A 64 3.89 -8.94 9.00
C GLU A 64 2.72 -7.96 8.82
N ALA A 65 2.76 -7.14 7.77
CA ALA A 65 1.66 -6.24 7.40
C ALA A 65 0.38 -7.00 7.07
N SER A 66 0.46 -8.12 6.33
CA SER A 66 -0.70 -8.96 6.02
C SER A 66 -1.38 -9.53 7.26
N ARG A 67 -0.60 -9.86 8.30
CA ARG A 67 -1.10 -10.33 9.60
C ARG A 67 -1.78 -9.21 10.36
N PHE A 68 -1.15 -8.03 10.41
CA PHE A 68 -1.69 -6.86 11.10
C PHE A 68 -2.93 -6.28 10.41
N ALA A 69 -3.03 -6.38 9.08
CA ALA A 69 -4.18 -5.92 8.31
C ALA A 69 -5.51 -6.51 8.81
N LYS A 70 -5.51 -7.75 9.31
CA LYS A 70 -6.68 -8.43 9.89
C LYS A 70 -7.29 -7.71 11.08
N THR A 71 -6.51 -6.89 11.77
CA THR A 71 -6.95 -6.08 12.92
C THR A 71 -7.06 -4.61 12.53
N TRP A 72 -6.17 -4.11 11.67
CA TRP A 72 -6.13 -2.71 11.26
C TRP A 72 -7.33 -2.28 10.41
N LEU A 73 -7.69 -3.07 9.40
CA LEU A 73 -8.77 -2.75 8.46
C LEU A 73 -10.14 -2.64 9.15
N PRO A 74 -10.58 -3.62 9.98
CA PRO A 74 -11.84 -3.48 10.70
C PRO A 74 -11.83 -2.32 11.69
N PHE A 75 -10.72 -2.11 12.41
CA PHE A 75 -10.55 -0.96 13.31
C PHE A 75 -10.72 0.38 12.56
N CYS A 76 -10.06 0.50 11.41
CA CYS A 76 -10.19 1.63 10.50
C CYS A 76 -11.64 1.88 10.13
N LYS A 77 -12.34 0.85 9.64
CA LYS A 77 -13.72 0.96 9.18
C LYS A 77 -14.68 1.31 10.32
N LYS A 78 -14.55 0.65 11.46
CA LYS A 78 -15.40 0.80 12.65
C LYS A 78 -15.31 2.20 13.24
N PHE A 79 -14.10 2.75 13.36
CA PHE A 79 -13.87 4.04 14.02
C PHE A 79 -13.61 5.20 13.05
N LYS A 80 -13.75 4.98 11.74
CA LYS A 80 -13.51 5.99 10.69
C LYS A 80 -12.17 6.71 10.87
N VAL A 81 -11.13 5.93 11.16
CA VAL A 81 -9.77 6.39 11.41
C VAL A 81 -9.22 7.18 10.23
N GLU A 82 -8.68 8.37 10.44
CA GLU A 82 -7.89 9.09 9.44
C GLU A 82 -6.66 9.75 10.10
N PRO A 83 -5.49 9.78 9.42
CA PRO A 83 -5.19 9.11 8.15
C PRO A 83 -5.13 7.58 8.29
N ARG A 84 -5.26 6.85 7.18
CA ARG A 84 -5.21 5.36 7.18
C ARG A 84 -3.82 4.75 7.37
N SER A 85 -2.76 5.55 7.30
CA SER A 85 -1.40 5.12 7.64
C SER A 85 -1.28 4.94 9.17
N PRO A 86 -0.96 3.74 9.67
CA PRO A 86 -0.86 3.51 11.11
C PRO A 86 0.20 4.39 11.79
N GLU A 87 1.38 4.56 11.17
CA GLU A 87 2.44 5.45 11.70
C GLU A 87 1.92 6.88 11.82
N ALA A 88 1.30 7.38 10.75
CA ALA A 88 0.80 8.75 10.71
C ALA A 88 -0.30 8.96 11.75
N TYR A 89 -1.24 8.01 11.87
CA TYR A 89 -2.32 8.04 12.83
C TYR A 89 -1.80 8.00 14.28
N PHE A 90 -1.03 6.99 14.65
CA PHE A 90 -0.59 6.81 16.04
C PHE A 90 0.44 7.85 16.51
N ARG A 91 1.09 8.56 15.58
CA ARG A 91 1.96 9.71 15.90
C ARG A 91 1.18 10.90 16.47
N THR A 92 -0.06 11.11 16.04
CA THR A 92 -0.88 12.28 16.44
C THR A 92 -2.12 11.93 17.24
N ALA A 93 -2.60 10.68 17.18
CA ALA A 93 -3.82 10.26 17.85
C ALA A 93 -3.66 10.25 19.37
N ALA A 94 -4.57 10.94 20.05
CA ALA A 94 -4.76 10.78 21.49
C ALA A 94 -5.58 9.52 21.77
N GLU A 95 -5.34 8.92 22.93
CA GLU A 95 -6.16 7.81 23.39
C GLU A 95 -7.64 8.27 23.52
N PRO A 96 -8.61 7.50 23.00
CA PRO A 96 -10.02 7.86 23.09
C PRO A 96 -10.48 7.95 24.55
N HIS A 97 -11.10 9.07 24.93
CA HIS A 97 -11.70 9.25 26.26
C HIS A 97 -13.20 9.00 26.18
N GLY A 98 -13.76 8.16 27.06
CA GLY A 98 -15.20 8.00 27.22
C GLY A 98 -15.71 6.58 27.01
N ASP A 99 -15.58 6.03 25.80
CA ASP A 99 -16.05 4.68 25.47
C ASP A 99 -14.98 3.62 25.83
N PRO A 100 -15.23 2.75 26.84
CA PRO A 100 -14.27 1.72 27.24
C PRO A 100 -13.97 0.70 26.14
N VAL A 101 -14.93 0.42 25.24
CA VAL A 101 -14.73 -0.52 24.13
C VAL A 101 -13.79 0.10 23.11
N MET A 102 -14.02 1.36 22.75
CA MET A 102 -13.13 2.10 21.84
C MET A 102 -11.72 2.26 22.41
N ALA A 103 -11.59 2.57 23.70
CA ALA A 103 -10.28 2.69 24.36
C ALA A 103 -9.52 1.35 24.37
N ASN A 104 -10.22 0.24 24.66
CA ASN A 104 -9.61 -1.08 24.66
C ASN A 104 -9.20 -1.54 23.24
N ASP A 105 -10.05 -1.34 22.24
CA ASP A 105 -9.73 -1.64 20.84
C ASP A 105 -8.54 -0.80 20.36
N TRP A 106 -8.54 0.51 20.65
CA TRP A 106 -7.45 1.41 20.29
C TRP A 106 -6.13 0.99 20.93
N SER A 107 -6.11 0.67 22.23
CA SER A 107 -4.91 0.24 22.95
C SER A 107 -4.39 -1.09 22.41
N SER A 108 -5.29 -2.05 22.15
CA SER A 108 -4.96 -3.34 21.55
C SER A 108 -4.35 -3.19 20.15
N VAL A 109 -4.97 -2.38 19.28
CA VAL A 109 -4.49 -2.14 17.91
C VAL A 109 -3.16 -1.39 17.92
N LYS A 110 -3.01 -0.36 18.77
CA LYS A 110 -1.75 0.37 18.94
C LYS A 110 -0.61 -0.55 19.36
N LYS A 111 -0.86 -1.40 20.36
CA LYS A 111 0.13 -2.40 20.81
C LYS A 111 0.47 -3.40 19.71
N ALA A 112 -0.53 -3.88 18.95
CA ALA A 112 -0.30 -4.77 17.82
C ALA A 112 0.56 -4.10 16.72
N TYR A 113 0.31 -2.82 16.45
CA TYR A 113 1.09 -2.02 15.52
C TYR A 113 2.55 -1.85 15.98
N GLU A 114 2.76 -1.40 17.22
CA GLU A 114 4.10 -1.21 17.80
C GLU A 114 4.91 -2.52 17.79
N ASN A 115 4.26 -3.64 18.14
CA ASN A 115 4.89 -4.96 18.09
C ASN A 115 5.28 -5.36 16.65
N MET A 116 4.42 -5.13 15.67
CA MET A 116 4.71 -5.40 14.26
C MET A 116 5.89 -4.54 13.78
N LYS A 117 5.83 -3.22 14.01
CA LYS A 117 6.89 -2.28 13.65
C LYS A 117 8.22 -2.68 14.28
N GLN A 118 8.23 -3.01 15.57
CA GLN A 118 9.43 -3.45 16.28
C GLN A 118 10.02 -4.73 15.67
N ARG A 119 9.20 -5.74 15.37
CA ARG A 119 9.69 -6.97 14.71
C ARG A 119 10.35 -6.68 13.36
N VAL A 120 9.70 -5.87 12.53
CA VAL A 120 10.21 -5.48 11.21
C VAL A 120 11.51 -4.69 11.34
N GLU A 121 11.57 -3.70 12.22
CA GLU A 121 12.78 -2.91 12.45
C GLU A 121 13.93 -3.73 13.01
N THR A 122 13.67 -4.65 13.95
CA THR A 122 14.70 -5.52 14.52
C THR A 122 15.30 -6.42 13.44
N VAL A 123 14.48 -7.09 12.64
CA VAL A 123 14.93 -7.94 11.53
C VAL A 123 15.68 -7.13 10.47
N THR A 124 15.19 -5.93 10.15
CA THR A 124 15.86 -5.02 9.20
C THR A 124 17.24 -4.59 9.73
N LYS A 125 17.34 -4.22 11.01
CA LYS A 125 18.61 -3.83 11.66
C LYS A 125 19.61 -4.98 11.73
N LEU A 126 19.14 -6.20 11.96
CA LEU A 126 19.97 -7.41 11.94
C LEU A 126 20.37 -7.82 10.51
N GLY A 127 19.63 -7.39 9.49
CA GLY A 127 19.84 -7.78 8.10
C GLY A 127 19.56 -9.25 7.82
N GLN A 128 18.91 -9.95 8.76
CA GLN A 128 18.66 -11.39 8.67
C GLN A 128 17.34 -11.76 9.35
N ILE A 129 16.58 -12.62 8.68
CA ILE A 129 15.35 -13.20 9.22
C ILE A 129 15.70 -14.51 9.93
N PRO A 130 15.30 -14.70 11.21
CA PRO A 130 15.46 -15.97 11.92
C PRO A 130 14.87 -17.16 11.15
N GLU A 131 15.55 -18.30 11.21
CA GLU A 131 15.17 -19.50 10.45
C GLU A 131 13.80 -20.05 10.87
N GLU A 132 13.43 -19.87 12.14
CA GLU A 132 12.12 -20.22 12.68
C GLU A 132 11.01 -19.46 11.94
N ILE A 133 11.22 -18.15 11.71
CA ILE A 133 10.28 -17.29 10.99
C ILE A 133 10.25 -17.65 9.50
N ARG A 134 11.41 -17.96 8.90
CA ARG A 134 11.47 -18.41 7.49
C ARG A 134 10.64 -19.68 7.26
N LYS A 135 10.58 -20.57 8.24
CA LYS A 135 9.78 -21.80 8.19
C LYS A 135 8.27 -21.56 8.31
N GLU A 136 7.83 -20.41 8.84
CA GLU A 136 6.41 -20.07 8.94
C GLU A 136 5.74 -19.83 7.59
N HIS A 137 6.52 -19.47 6.56
CA HIS A 137 5.97 -19.14 5.23
C HIS A 137 6.81 -19.72 4.09
N LYS A 138 6.20 -20.64 3.33
CA LYS A 138 6.83 -21.37 2.20
C LYS A 138 7.49 -20.44 1.17
N GLY A 139 6.94 -19.24 0.98
CA GLY A 139 7.47 -18.21 0.07
C GLY A 139 8.93 -17.80 0.34
N PHE A 140 9.44 -17.97 1.56
CA PHE A 140 10.86 -17.68 1.83
C PHE A 140 11.83 -18.61 1.10
N SER A 141 11.37 -19.79 0.63
CA SER A 141 12.19 -20.71 -0.16
C SER A 141 12.64 -20.11 -1.50
N GLU A 142 11.94 -19.09 -2.02
CA GLU A 142 12.32 -18.38 -3.24
C GLU A 142 13.69 -17.70 -3.14
N TRP A 143 14.06 -17.23 -1.94
CA TRP A 143 15.36 -16.61 -1.69
C TRP A 143 16.52 -17.60 -1.62
N ASN A 144 16.26 -18.91 -1.58
CA ASN A 144 17.31 -19.91 -1.68
C ASN A 144 17.94 -19.96 -3.09
N LEU A 145 17.23 -19.43 -4.09
CA LEU A 145 17.67 -19.37 -5.50
C LEU A 145 18.20 -17.98 -5.89
N VAL A 146 18.07 -16.98 -5.01
CA VAL A 146 18.49 -15.60 -5.29
C VAL A 146 20.00 -15.50 -5.16
N ALA A 147 20.68 -15.15 -6.27
CA ALA A 147 22.12 -14.91 -6.23
C ALA A 147 22.43 -13.53 -5.66
N ASN A 148 21.74 -12.49 -6.15
CA ASN A 148 21.81 -11.12 -5.65
C ASN A 148 20.67 -10.27 -6.25
N ARG A 149 20.52 -9.02 -5.80
CA ARG A 149 19.47 -8.07 -6.27
C ARG A 149 19.47 -7.74 -7.78
N ARG A 150 20.51 -8.14 -8.53
CA ARG A 150 20.61 -7.96 -10.00
C ARG A 150 20.50 -9.28 -10.76
N ASP A 151 20.48 -10.41 -10.06
CA ASP A 151 20.40 -11.75 -10.64
C ASP A 151 19.53 -12.66 -9.78
N HIS A 152 18.26 -12.73 -10.12
CA HIS A 152 17.27 -13.57 -9.46
C HIS A 152 16.08 -13.84 -10.39
N GLN A 153 15.41 -14.97 -10.16
CA GLN A 153 14.14 -15.29 -10.81
C GLN A 153 13.01 -14.35 -10.38
N THR A 154 11.87 -14.41 -11.07
CA THR A 154 10.66 -13.72 -10.60
C THR A 154 10.16 -14.35 -9.31
N ILE A 155 9.92 -13.53 -8.29
CA ILE A 155 9.33 -13.93 -7.01
C ILE A 155 7.95 -13.28 -6.93
N LEU A 156 6.90 -14.10 -6.95
CA LEU A 156 5.51 -13.65 -6.86
C LEU A 156 4.83 -14.37 -5.69
N GLN A 157 4.26 -13.62 -4.75
CA GLN A 157 3.57 -14.17 -3.59
C GLN A 157 2.25 -13.43 -3.36
N ILE A 158 1.15 -14.17 -3.26
CA ILE A 158 -0.16 -13.64 -2.87
C ILE A 158 -0.27 -13.83 -1.35
N LEU A 159 -0.13 -12.74 -0.60
CA LEU A 159 -0.13 -12.75 0.87
C LEU A 159 -1.55 -12.76 1.44
N ILE A 160 -2.47 -12.10 0.73
CA ILE A 160 -3.91 -12.15 0.98
C ILE A 160 -4.57 -12.37 -0.36
N ASP A 161 -5.29 -13.48 -0.51
CA ASP A 161 -6.13 -13.72 -1.69
C ASP A 161 -7.55 -13.25 -1.38
N GLY A 162 -7.92 -12.04 -1.79
CA GLY A 162 -9.25 -11.48 -1.54
C GLY A 162 -10.39 -12.21 -2.26
N LYS A 163 -10.08 -13.17 -3.14
CA LYS A 163 -11.06 -14.07 -3.75
C LYS A 163 -11.27 -15.35 -2.93
N ASP A 164 -10.36 -15.67 -2.01
CA ASP A 164 -10.49 -16.80 -1.10
C ASP A 164 -11.53 -16.48 -0.01
N PRO A 165 -12.62 -17.27 0.13
CA PRO A 165 -13.62 -17.08 1.18
C PRO A 165 -13.05 -17.15 2.60
N THR A 166 -11.84 -17.71 2.79
CA THR A 166 -11.16 -17.82 4.08
C THR A 166 -10.26 -16.62 4.40
N ALA A 167 -10.04 -15.72 3.44
CA ALA A 167 -9.28 -14.47 3.64
C ALA A 167 -10.12 -13.43 4.38
N LEU A 168 -10.38 -13.70 5.66
CA LEU A 168 -11.22 -12.88 6.53
C LEU A 168 -10.38 -12.13 7.57
N ASP A 169 -10.87 -10.96 7.95
CA ASP A 169 -10.40 -10.18 9.08
C ASP A 169 -10.92 -10.75 10.41
N MET A 170 -10.55 -10.11 11.53
CA MET A 170 -10.95 -10.55 12.87
C MET A 170 -12.47 -10.37 13.16
N GLU A 171 -13.19 -9.62 12.32
CA GLU A 171 -14.65 -9.44 12.39
C GLU A 171 -15.41 -10.31 11.36
N GLY A 172 -14.70 -11.18 10.63
CA GLY A 172 -15.26 -12.09 9.64
C GLY A 172 -15.60 -11.44 8.29
N GLN A 173 -15.07 -10.24 8.00
CA GLN A 173 -15.22 -9.57 6.70
C GLN A 173 -14.07 -9.94 5.77
N SER A 174 -14.33 -10.00 4.45
CA SER A 174 -13.27 -10.29 3.46
C SER A 174 -12.20 -9.20 3.45
N LEU A 175 -10.95 -9.61 3.28
CA LEU A 175 -9.81 -8.71 3.10
C LEU A 175 -9.54 -8.43 1.61
N PRO A 176 -9.00 -7.25 1.25
CA PRO A 176 -8.52 -6.97 -0.10
C PRO A 176 -7.34 -7.87 -0.49
N THR A 177 -7.16 -8.08 -1.79
CA THR A 177 -6.01 -8.85 -2.30
C THR A 177 -4.71 -8.09 -2.03
N LEU A 178 -3.68 -8.78 -1.55
CA LEU A 178 -2.34 -8.24 -1.33
C LEU A 178 -1.29 -9.12 -2.01
N VAL A 179 -0.54 -8.53 -2.94
CA VAL A 179 0.45 -9.23 -3.76
C VAL A 179 1.83 -8.60 -3.60
N TYR A 180 2.83 -9.44 -3.38
CA TYR A 180 4.25 -9.08 -3.46
C TYR A 180 4.83 -9.57 -4.79
N LEU A 181 5.55 -8.70 -5.49
CA LEU A 181 6.26 -9.02 -6.72
C LEU A 181 7.70 -8.48 -6.66
N ALA A 182 8.68 -9.37 -6.84
CA ALA A 182 10.01 -9.02 -7.32
C ALA A 182 10.17 -9.59 -8.73
N ARG A 183 10.24 -8.72 -9.73
CA ARG A 183 10.39 -9.15 -11.14
C ARG A 183 11.76 -9.77 -11.38
N GLU A 184 11.85 -10.71 -12.32
CA GLU A 184 13.14 -11.27 -12.72
C GLU A 184 14.13 -10.17 -13.16
N LYS A 185 15.37 -10.33 -12.70
CA LYS A 185 16.51 -9.51 -13.10
C LYS A 185 17.66 -10.40 -13.49
N ARG A 186 18.34 -10.01 -14.57
CA ARG A 186 19.52 -10.67 -15.10
C ARG A 186 20.55 -9.60 -15.45
N PRO A 187 21.85 -9.79 -15.14
CA PRO A 187 22.88 -8.77 -15.37
C PRO A 187 22.99 -8.29 -16.82
N GLN A 188 22.61 -9.12 -17.80
CA GLN A 188 22.70 -8.81 -19.22
C GLN A 188 21.52 -7.98 -19.75
N TYR A 189 20.48 -7.74 -18.95
CA TYR A 189 19.24 -7.10 -19.40
C TYR A 189 18.99 -5.80 -18.64
N HIS A 190 18.73 -4.73 -19.40
CA HIS A 190 18.30 -3.47 -18.82
C HIS A 190 16.89 -3.61 -18.23
N HIS A 191 16.75 -3.28 -16.95
CA HIS A 191 15.51 -3.46 -16.22
C HIS A 191 14.62 -2.20 -16.20
N ASN A 192 15.06 -1.04 -16.71
CA ASN A 192 14.24 0.16 -16.86
C ASN A 192 13.59 0.68 -15.56
N PHE A 193 14.21 0.44 -14.40
CA PHE A 193 13.79 0.98 -13.08
C PHE A 193 12.26 0.91 -12.85
N LYS A 194 11.65 2.02 -12.40
CA LYS A 194 10.22 2.16 -12.10
C LYS A 194 9.33 1.84 -13.31
N ALA A 195 9.72 2.23 -14.52
CA ALA A 195 8.95 1.92 -15.73
C ALA A 195 8.87 0.40 -15.98
N GLY A 196 9.97 -0.31 -15.78
CA GLY A 196 9.99 -1.77 -15.88
C GLY A 196 9.18 -2.46 -14.79
N ALA A 197 9.21 -1.91 -13.57
CA ALA A 197 8.40 -2.38 -12.44
C ALA A 197 6.89 -2.22 -12.71
N MET A 198 6.45 -1.02 -13.11
CA MET A 198 5.05 -0.75 -13.43
C MET A 198 4.55 -1.64 -14.58
N ASN A 199 5.34 -1.82 -15.64
CA ASN A 199 4.98 -2.70 -16.75
C ASN A 199 4.85 -4.18 -16.31
N ALA A 200 5.67 -4.63 -15.35
CA ALA A 200 5.55 -5.96 -14.79
C ALA A 200 4.26 -6.09 -13.95
N LEU A 201 3.94 -5.09 -13.13
CA LEU A 201 2.71 -5.04 -12.34
C LEU A 201 1.47 -5.08 -13.22
N ILE A 202 1.40 -4.31 -14.32
CA ILE A 202 0.27 -4.34 -15.27
C ILE A 202 0.04 -5.77 -15.80
N ARG A 203 1.12 -6.48 -16.16
CA ARG A 203 1.01 -7.86 -16.66
C ARG A 203 0.54 -8.83 -15.59
N VAL A 204 1.06 -8.70 -14.37
CA VAL A 204 0.68 -9.57 -13.24
C VAL A 204 -0.75 -9.29 -12.81
N SER A 205 -1.14 -8.03 -12.66
CA SER A 205 -2.47 -7.64 -12.20
C SER A 205 -3.55 -8.07 -13.19
N SER A 206 -3.28 -8.01 -14.51
CA SER A 206 -4.20 -8.53 -15.55
C SER A 206 -4.56 -10.01 -15.39
N ARG A 207 -3.74 -10.80 -14.68
CA ARG A 207 -3.98 -12.22 -14.41
C ARG A 207 -4.60 -12.49 -13.04
N ILE A 208 -4.42 -11.60 -12.08
CA ILE A 208 -4.86 -11.78 -10.70
C ILE A 208 -6.21 -11.10 -10.48
N SER A 209 -6.29 -9.77 -10.58
CA SER A 209 -7.51 -8.98 -10.32
C SER A 209 -8.13 -8.39 -11.59
N ASN A 210 -7.31 -8.04 -12.59
CA ASN A 210 -7.70 -7.39 -13.84
C ASN A 210 -8.55 -6.13 -13.60
N GLY A 211 -8.10 -5.26 -12.67
CA GLY A 211 -8.78 -4.00 -12.37
C GLY A 211 -8.70 -3.02 -13.55
N PRO A 212 -9.82 -2.45 -14.02
CA PRO A 212 -9.82 -1.47 -15.11
C PRO A 212 -9.19 -0.12 -14.74
N ILE A 213 -9.09 0.19 -13.45
CA ILE A 213 -8.50 1.44 -12.95
C ILE A 213 -7.26 1.09 -12.13
N ILE A 214 -6.17 1.81 -12.39
CA ILE A 214 -4.89 1.64 -11.72
C ILE A 214 -4.56 2.92 -10.96
N LEU A 215 -4.28 2.81 -9.66
CA LEU A 215 -3.72 3.86 -8.84
C LEU A 215 -2.23 3.58 -8.61
N ASN A 216 -1.36 4.50 -9.02
CA ASN A 216 0.08 4.39 -8.82
C ASN A 216 0.54 5.27 -7.66
N LEU A 217 1.31 4.69 -6.73
CA LEU A 217 1.81 5.35 -5.53
C LEU A 217 3.29 5.01 -5.29
N ASP A 218 4.01 5.98 -4.73
CA ASP A 218 5.35 5.78 -4.20
C ASP A 218 5.29 5.24 -2.77
N CYS A 219 6.31 4.50 -2.34
CA CYS A 219 6.30 3.85 -1.04
C CYS A 219 6.38 4.80 0.15
N ASP A 220 6.76 6.06 -0.05
CA ASP A 220 6.81 7.13 0.95
C ASP A 220 5.53 7.98 0.99
N MET A 221 4.52 7.64 0.18
CA MET A 221 3.23 8.32 0.12
C MET A 221 2.15 7.47 0.79
N TYR A 222 1.30 8.08 1.60
CA TYR A 222 0.10 7.43 2.12
C TYR A 222 -1.14 8.29 1.86
N SER A 223 -2.32 7.67 1.89
CA SER A 223 -3.57 8.40 1.70
C SER A 223 -3.95 9.15 2.98
N SER A 224 -4.24 10.45 2.83
CA SER A 224 -4.82 11.27 3.89
C SER A 224 -6.34 11.09 4.03
N ASP A 225 -7.00 10.55 2.99
CA ASP A 225 -8.45 10.37 2.94
C ASP A 225 -8.81 9.02 2.33
N SER A 226 -9.58 8.20 3.05
CA SER A 226 -10.05 6.90 2.56
C SER A 226 -11.08 6.94 1.44
N GLU A 227 -11.65 8.10 1.12
CA GLU A 227 -12.62 8.26 0.02
C GLU A 227 -11.94 8.66 -1.31
N THR A 228 -10.64 8.96 -1.32
CA THR A 228 -9.87 9.42 -2.50
C THR A 228 -10.12 8.60 -3.77
N VAL A 229 -10.20 7.27 -3.66
CA VAL A 229 -10.46 6.39 -4.80
C VAL A 229 -11.88 6.61 -5.35
N ARG A 230 -12.88 6.81 -4.49
CA ARG A 230 -14.26 7.09 -4.90
C ARG A 230 -14.38 8.47 -5.55
N ASP A 231 -13.65 9.45 -5.05
CA ASP A 231 -13.61 10.79 -5.63
C ASP A 231 -12.99 10.76 -7.03
N ALA A 232 -11.90 10.01 -7.23
CA ALA A 232 -11.31 9.79 -8.55
C ALA A 232 -12.32 9.14 -9.52
N LEU A 233 -13.07 8.15 -9.04
CA LEU A 233 -14.07 7.45 -9.84
C LEU A 233 -15.23 8.34 -10.28
N CYS A 234 -15.51 9.45 -9.58
CA CYS A 234 -16.53 10.39 -10.04
C CYS A 234 -16.20 10.96 -11.43
N PHE A 235 -14.92 11.12 -11.77
CA PHE A 235 -14.49 11.57 -13.09
C PHE A 235 -14.56 10.46 -14.14
N PHE A 236 -14.10 9.24 -13.80
CA PHE A 236 -14.08 8.11 -14.74
C PHE A 236 -15.47 7.53 -15.01
N MET A 237 -16.39 7.62 -14.04
CA MET A 237 -17.74 7.08 -14.14
C MET A 237 -18.79 8.11 -14.58
N ASP A 238 -18.35 9.31 -14.97
CA ASP A 238 -19.24 10.31 -15.58
C ASP A 238 -19.74 9.79 -16.95
N GLU A 239 -21.06 9.71 -17.12
CA GLU A 239 -21.67 9.10 -18.32
C GLU A 239 -21.41 9.92 -19.59
N GLU A 240 -21.21 11.24 -19.48
CA GLU A 240 -21.02 12.13 -20.62
C GLU A 240 -19.53 12.25 -20.98
N LYS A 241 -18.66 12.46 -19.99
CA LYS A 241 -17.26 12.83 -20.18
C LYS A 241 -16.25 11.80 -19.68
N GLY A 242 -16.68 10.78 -18.93
CA GLY A 242 -15.76 9.83 -18.31
C GLY A 242 -14.89 9.07 -19.33
N HIS A 243 -15.41 8.85 -20.53
CA HIS A 243 -14.69 8.23 -21.64
C HIS A 243 -13.56 9.09 -22.24
N GLU A 244 -13.52 10.39 -21.93
CA GLU A 244 -12.47 11.32 -22.35
C GLU A 244 -11.34 11.43 -21.30
N VAL A 245 -11.53 10.88 -20.10
CA VAL A 245 -10.58 11.00 -18.98
C VAL A 245 -9.57 9.85 -19.01
N GLY A 246 -8.31 10.17 -19.32
CA GLY A 246 -7.20 9.20 -19.30
C GLY A 246 -6.58 8.97 -17.91
N TYR A 247 -6.53 10.01 -17.06
CA TYR A 247 -6.02 9.92 -15.70
C TYR A 247 -6.55 11.07 -14.83
N VAL A 248 -6.58 10.86 -13.51
CA VAL A 248 -6.88 11.89 -12.51
C VAL A 248 -5.62 12.10 -11.66
N GLN A 249 -5.10 13.32 -11.66
CA GLN A 249 -3.91 13.67 -10.89
C GLN A 249 -4.32 14.34 -9.57
N PHE A 250 -3.92 13.73 -8.45
CA PHE A 250 -4.07 14.33 -7.12
C PHE A 250 -2.87 15.20 -6.77
N PRO A 251 -3.07 16.26 -5.98
CA PRO A 251 -1.96 17.08 -5.53
C PRO A 251 -1.12 16.37 -4.47
N TYR A 252 0.20 16.38 -4.67
CA TYR A 252 1.15 15.90 -3.66
C TYR A 252 1.29 16.92 -2.54
N THR A 253 1.07 16.49 -1.30
CA THR A 253 1.32 17.30 -0.10
C THR A 253 2.41 16.65 0.73
N PHE A 254 3.49 17.38 1.01
CA PHE A 254 4.60 16.89 1.82
C PHE A 254 4.38 17.23 3.30
N GLU A 255 4.58 16.26 4.16
CA GLU A 255 4.66 16.47 5.61
C GLU A 255 6.09 16.80 6.05
N ASN A 256 6.24 17.32 7.28
CA ASN A 256 7.53 17.72 7.88
C ASN A 256 8.24 18.91 7.20
N LEU A 257 7.47 19.83 6.61
CA LEU A 257 8.01 21.10 6.14
C LEU A 257 8.53 21.91 7.32
N SER A 258 9.79 22.34 7.25
CA SER A 258 10.36 23.25 8.24
C SER A 258 9.52 24.53 8.30
N LYS A 259 9.43 25.16 9.48
CA LYS A 259 8.63 26.38 9.70
C LYS A 259 8.97 27.54 8.75
N ASN A 260 10.19 27.53 8.20
CA ASN A 260 10.69 28.54 7.28
C ASN A 260 10.70 28.09 5.80
N ASP A 261 10.23 26.87 5.49
CA ASP A 261 10.21 26.22 4.17
C ASP A 261 11.29 26.73 3.20
N LEU A 262 12.55 26.77 3.67
CA LEU A 262 13.66 27.45 2.98
C LEU A 262 13.95 26.85 1.61
N TYR A 263 13.54 25.60 1.40
CA TYR A 263 13.74 24.83 0.18
C TYR A 263 12.49 24.80 -0.72
N GLY A 264 11.39 25.46 -0.33
CA GLY A 264 10.14 25.45 -1.10
C GLY A 264 9.54 24.06 -1.27
N GLY A 265 9.79 23.16 -0.30
CA GLY A 265 9.38 21.76 -0.37
C GLY A 265 7.87 21.56 -0.33
N SER A 266 7.11 22.59 0.06
CA SER A 266 5.65 22.52 0.08
C SER A 266 5.04 22.46 -1.31
N LEU A 267 5.73 22.96 -2.34
CA LEU A 267 5.26 23.10 -3.74
C LEU A 267 3.86 23.71 -3.91
N ASN A 268 3.29 24.30 -2.84
CA ASN A 268 1.89 24.72 -2.76
C ASN A 268 1.52 25.76 -3.83
N VAL A 269 2.46 26.62 -4.22
CA VAL A 269 2.22 27.64 -5.25
C VAL A 269 2.15 27.01 -6.64
N ILE A 270 3.08 26.11 -6.98
CA ILE A 270 3.09 25.41 -8.28
C ILE A 270 1.85 24.52 -8.41
N MET A 271 1.51 23.80 -7.34
CA MET A 271 0.34 22.93 -7.29
C MET A 271 -1.01 23.66 -7.29
N LYS A 272 -1.05 24.97 -7.00
CA LYS A 272 -2.27 25.80 -7.09
C LYS A 272 -2.35 26.62 -8.37
N VAL A 273 -1.22 27.04 -8.92
CA VAL A 273 -1.18 27.94 -10.08
C VAL A 273 -1.20 27.15 -11.39
N THR A 274 -0.46 26.04 -11.49
CA THR A 274 -0.26 25.33 -12.77
C THR A 274 -1.37 24.32 -13.07
N THR A 275 -1.86 23.60 -12.07
CA THR A 275 -2.99 22.64 -12.22
C THR A 275 -4.30 23.34 -12.57
N ASN A 276 -4.54 24.54 -12.04
CA ASN A 276 -5.74 25.33 -12.36
C ASN A 276 -5.68 26.01 -13.74
N GLN A 277 -4.49 26.16 -14.33
CA GLN A 277 -4.33 26.72 -15.68
C GLN A 277 -4.39 25.65 -16.79
N LEU A 278 -4.08 24.39 -16.47
CA LEU A 278 -4.09 23.27 -17.42
C LEU A 278 -5.46 22.57 -17.54
N THR A 279 -6.41 22.88 -16.66
CA THR A 279 -7.80 22.39 -16.72
C THR A 279 -8.71 23.26 -17.60
N THR A 280 -8.20 24.37 -18.14
CA THR A 280 -8.89 25.22 -19.11
C THR A 280 -8.14 25.23 -20.44
N SER A 281 -8.34 24.21 -21.26
CA SER A 281 -8.07 24.26 -22.71
C SER A 281 -8.86 23.19 -23.43
#